data_AF-A0A923IUI1-F1
#
_entry.id   AF-A0A923IUI1-F1
#
_cell.length_a   1.000
_cell.length_b   1.000
_cell.length_c   1.000
_cell.angle_alpha   90.00
_cell.angle_beta   90.00
_cell.angle_gamma   90.00
#
_symmetry.space_group_name_H-M   'P 1'
#
loop_
_entity.id
_entity.type
_entity.pdbx_description
1 polymer ?
#
loop_
_entity_poly.entity_id
_entity_poly.type
_entity_poly.pdbx_seq_one_letter_code
_entity_poly.pdbx_strand_id
1 'polypeptide(L)'
;MANDNQNLEKLTAAKAAIAFVKNNDVVGLGTGSTATLAIKELAKLIKDGLKITGVPSSEATKKLAISLGIPLLELGKVRSIDVSIDGADEFTKELNLIKGGGGALFREKIMASLSKKTIIVTDGSKLVEKLGAFKVPIEVNPNAEKYVMIKLKKLKGKPVKRIENGKIFITDNQNYIFDTDFGLIDDPEKLAYELNQIDGVLGHGIFVNLTDIIFMAKGDYITSYHKNIG
;
A
#
# COMPACT_ATOMS: atom_id res chain seq x y z
N MET A 1 5.32 13.83 -21.30
CA MET A 1 4.94 15.10 -20.64
C MET A 1 4.12 14.89 -19.38
N ALA A 2 2.85 14.44 -19.43
CA ALA A 2 2.04 14.24 -18.21
C ALA A 2 2.61 13.16 -17.25
N ASN A 3 3.10 12.05 -17.80
CA ASN A 3 3.73 10.97 -17.02
C ASN A 3 5.09 11.37 -16.41
N ASP A 4 5.82 12.29 -17.04
CA ASP A 4 7.13 12.72 -16.55
C ASP A 4 6.98 13.59 -15.30
N ASN A 5 5.99 14.48 -15.30
CA ASN A 5 5.68 15.32 -14.15
C ASN A 5 5.20 14.48 -12.95
N GLN A 6 4.32 13.49 -13.20
CA GLN A 6 3.86 12.59 -12.13
C GLN A 6 5.01 11.74 -11.55
N ASN A 7 5.95 11.29 -12.37
CA ASN A 7 7.12 10.57 -11.88
C ASN A 7 8.05 11.46 -11.04
N LEU A 8 8.18 12.74 -11.40
CA LEU A 8 8.93 13.71 -10.61
C LEU A 8 8.26 13.96 -9.25
N GLU A 9 6.93 14.15 -9.23
CA GLU A 9 6.15 14.27 -7.99
C GLU A 9 6.36 13.05 -7.09
N LYS A 10 6.21 11.85 -7.64
CA LYS A 10 6.44 10.59 -6.91
C LYS A 10 7.86 10.52 -6.31
N LEU A 11 8.87 10.93 -7.07
CA LEU A 11 10.26 10.97 -6.60
C LEU A 11 10.47 12.00 -5.48
N THR A 12 9.87 13.19 -5.62
CA THR A 12 9.94 14.26 -4.64
C THR A 12 9.31 13.83 -3.31
N ALA A 13 8.13 13.21 -3.34
CA ALA A 13 7.49 12.63 -2.15
C ALA A 13 8.35 11.49 -1.54
N ALA A 14 8.90 10.61 -2.38
CA ALA A 14 9.77 9.53 -1.94
C ALA A 14 11.02 10.03 -1.19
N LYS A 15 11.66 11.10 -1.69
CA LYS A 15 12.82 11.72 -1.03
C LYS A 15 12.50 12.28 0.35
N ALA A 16 11.31 12.88 0.52
CA ALA A 16 10.87 13.36 1.82
C ALA A 16 10.65 12.21 2.83
N ALA A 17 10.09 11.10 2.37
CA ALA A 17 9.84 9.94 3.23
C ALA A 17 11.14 9.24 3.68
N ILE A 18 12.13 9.06 2.81
CA ILE A 18 13.37 8.37 3.18
C ILE A 18 14.21 9.14 4.21
N ALA A 19 13.98 10.45 4.39
CA ALA A 19 14.64 11.24 5.44
C ALA A 19 14.24 10.80 6.86
N PHE A 20 13.18 10.01 7.01
CA PHE A 20 12.77 9.43 8.29
C PHE A 20 13.52 8.13 8.64
N VAL A 21 14.24 7.55 7.68
CA VAL A 21 15.00 6.31 7.88
C VAL A 21 16.32 6.60 8.57
N LYS A 22 16.61 5.86 9.64
CA LYS A 22 17.82 6.00 10.45
C LYS A 22 18.70 4.76 10.35
N ASN A 23 19.95 4.92 10.80
CA ASN A 23 20.86 3.79 10.92
C ASN A 23 20.30 2.72 11.87
N ASN A 24 20.42 1.47 11.42
CA ASN A 24 19.95 0.23 12.04
C ASN A 24 18.44 0.04 12.07
N ASP A 25 17.65 0.86 11.34
CA ASP A 25 16.21 0.65 11.23
C ASP A 25 15.90 -0.67 10.48
N VAL A 26 14.85 -1.34 10.93
CA VAL A 26 14.09 -2.30 10.12
C VAL A 26 13.08 -1.53 9.29
N VAL A 27 13.25 -1.53 7.97
CA VAL A 27 12.49 -0.69 7.03
C VAL A 27 11.52 -1.53 6.21
N GLY A 28 10.22 -1.26 6.33
CA GLY A 28 9.19 -1.82 5.47
C GLY A 28 9.26 -1.21 4.07
N LEU A 29 9.47 -2.05 3.06
CA LEU A 29 9.56 -1.67 1.65
C LEU A 29 8.22 -1.94 0.96
N GLY A 30 7.50 -0.87 0.61
CA GLY A 30 6.22 -0.91 -0.09
C GLY A 30 6.26 -1.46 -1.51
N THR A 31 5.13 -1.47 -2.19
CA THR A 31 4.97 -1.98 -3.56
C THR A 31 4.37 -0.91 -4.48
N GLY A 32 4.69 -0.99 -5.78
CA GLY A 32 4.18 -0.07 -6.80
C GLY A 32 5.20 0.99 -7.24
N SER A 33 4.80 1.85 -8.19
CA SER A 33 5.71 2.78 -8.87
C SER A 33 6.37 3.78 -7.92
N THR A 34 5.63 4.30 -6.95
CA THR A 34 6.13 5.33 -6.01
C THR A 34 7.07 4.71 -4.97
N ALA A 35 6.67 3.56 -4.37
CA ALA A 35 7.52 2.82 -3.46
C ALA A 35 8.83 2.35 -4.12
N THR A 36 8.77 1.96 -5.40
CA THR A 36 9.96 1.61 -6.20
C THR A 36 10.97 2.75 -6.27
N LEU A 37 10.51 4.00 -6.41
CA LEU A 37 11.39 5.17 -6.40
C LEU A 37 12.02 5.39 -5.02
N ALA A 38 11.24 5.25 -3.94
CA ALA A 38 11.76 5.33 -2.58
C ALA A 38 12.84 4.26 -2.30
N ILE A 39 12.62 3.02 -2.72
CA ILE A 39 13.60 1.92 -2.58
C ILE A 39 14.90 2.24 -3.35
N LYS A 40 14.80 2.79 -4.56
CA LYS A 40 15.98 3.18 -5.35
C LYS A 40 16.76 4.32 -4.70
N GLU A 41 16.10 5.33 -4.15
CA GLU A 41 16.77 6.41 -3.44
C GLU A 41 17.40 5.91 -2.12
N LEU A 42 16.71 5.04 -1.39
CA LEU A 42 17.22 4.41 -0.19
C LEU A 42 18.49 3.59 -0.47
N ALA A 43 18.53 2.87 -1.59
CA ALA A 43 19.72 2.13 -2.03
C ALA A 43 20.95 3.04 -2.28
N LYS A 44 20.75 4.31 -2.69
CA LYS A 44 21.85 5.28 -2.81
C LYS A 44 22.40 5.63 -1.43
N LEU A 45 21.54 5.93 -0.47
CA LEU A 45 21.95 6.21 0.91
C LEU A 45 22.69 5.03 1.55
N ILE A 46 22.28 3.80 1.24
CA ILE A 46 22.98 2.59 1.72
C ILE A 46 24.40 2.50 1.16
N LYS A 47 24.60 2.84 -0.12
CA LYS A 47 25.95 2.92 -0.72
C LYS A 47 26.80 4.02 -0.06
N ASP A 48 26.16 5.09 0.40
CA ASP A 48 26.81 6.20 1.11
C ASP A 48 26.98 5.94 2.62
N GLY A 49 26.64 4.73 3.11
CA GLY A 49 26.95 4.28 4.47
C GLY A 49 25.76 4.10 5.41
N LEU A 50 24.53 4.37 4.96
CA LEU A 50 23.31 4.06 5.73
C LEU A 50 23.18 2.54 5.92
N LYS A 51 23.02 2.08 7.16
CA LYS A 51 22.82 0.68 7.49
C LYS A 51 21.36 0.45 7.84
N ILE A 52 20.68 -0.44 7.13
CA ILE A 52 19.29 -0.83 7.43
C ILE A 52 19.08 -2.32 7.12
N THR A 53 17.93 -2.84 7.55
CA THR A 53 17.41 -4.12 7.06
C THR A 53 16.02 -3.93 6.47
N GLY A 54 15.82 -4.31 5.21
CA GLY A 54 14.54 -4.17 4.51
C GLY A 54 13.59 -5.34 4.76
N VAL A 55 12.29 -5.07 4.76
CA VAL A 55 11.22 -6.07 4.81
C VAL A 55 10.31 -5.83 3.61
N PRO A 56 10.28 -6.71 2.58
CA PRO A 56 9.51 -6.45 1.37
C PRO A 56 8.02 -6.80 1.54
N SER A 57 7.13 -5.96 0.99
CA SER A 57 5.68 -6.19 0.95
C SER A 57 5.21 -7.06 -0.22
N SER A 58 6.09 -7.42 -1.16
CA SER A 58 5.77 -8.30 -2.30
C SER A 58 7.01 -9.02 -2.81
N GLU A 59 6.82 -10.08 -3.59
CA GLU A 59 7.91 -10.76 -4.29
C GLU A 59 8.58 -9.83 -5.32
N ALA A 60 7.82 -8.92 -5.94
CA ALA A 60 8.36 -7.90 -6.84
C ALA A 60 9.31 -6.94 -6.10
N THR A 61 8.88 -6.43 -4.95
CA THR A 61 9.72 -5.57 -4.09
C THR A 61 10.94 -6.31 -3.55
N LYS A 62 10.78 -7.58 -3.16
CA LYS A 62 11.90 -8.44 -2.73
C LYS A 62 12.97 -8.56 -3.81
N LYS A 63 12.57 -8.89 -5.04
CA LYS A 63 13.49 -9.00 -6.19
C LYS A 63 14.21 -7.68 -6.46
N LEU A 64 13.49 -6.56 -6.43
CA LEU A 64 14.07 -5.23 -6.59
C LEU A 64 15.12 -4.94 -5.51
N ALA A 65 14.78 -5.16 -4.25
CA ALA A 65 15.67 -4.85 -3.13
C ALA A 65 16.95 -5.72 -3.15
N ILE A 66 16.82 -7.01 -3.50
CA ILE A 66 17.98 -7.90 -3.73
C ILE A 66 18.87 -7.35 -4.84
N SER A 67 18.30 -6.92 -5.97
CA SER A 67 19.08 -6.39 -7.11
C SER A 67 19.84 -5.10 -6.76
N LEU A 68 19.41 -4.40 -5.72
CA LEU A 68 20.01 -3.16 -5.22
C LEU A 68 20.98 -3.39 -4.05
N GLY A 69 21.15 -4.65 -3.60
CA GLY A 69 22.04 -4.99 -2.49
C GLY A 69 21.50 -4.63 -1.11
N ILE A 70 20.18 -4.48 -0.95
CA ILE A 70 19.57 -4.17 0.35
C ILE A 70 19.48 -5.46 1.17
N PRO A 71 20.03 -5.52 2.40
CA PRO A 71 19.85 -6.67 3.30
C PRO A 71 18.37 -6.86 3.65
N LEU A 72 17.87 -8.10 3.65
CA LEU A 72 16.44 -8.37 3.84
C LEU A 72 16.13 -9.30 5.01
N LEU A 73 14.96 -9.08 5.61
CA LEU A 73 14.23 -10.04 6.45
C LEU A 73 12.90 -10.41 5.80
N GLU A 74 12.42 -11.61 6.12
CA GLU A 74 11.10 -12.06 5.69
C GLU A 74 10.01 -11.46 6.59
N LEU A 75 8.91 -10.99 5.99
CA LEU A 75 7.78 -10.38 6.71
C LEU A 75 7.26 -11.28 7.85
N GLY A 76 7.16 -12.60 7.62
CA GLY A 76 6.70 -13.56 8.63
C GLY A 76 7.69 -13.86 9.76
N LYS A 77 8.92 -13.35 9.70
CA LYS A 77 9.96 -13.52 10.74
C LYS A 77 10.24 -12.26 11.53
N VAL A 78 9.64 -11.13 11.15
CA VAL A 78 9.88 -9.82 11.75
C VAL A 78 8.91 -9.58 12.90
N ARG A 79 9.43 -9.10 14.04
CA ARG A 79 8.62 -8.76 15.22
C ARG A 79 8.07 -7.34 15.18
N SER A 80 8.84 -6.40 14.63
CA SER A 80 8.47 -4.99 14.52
C SER A 80 9.24 -4.35 13.37
N ILE A 81 8.63 -3.38 12.72
CA ILE A 81 9.23 -2.54 11.67
C ILE A 81 9.34 -1.12 12.25
N ASP A 82 10.50 -0.48 12.13
CA ASP A 82 10.71 0.86 12.68
C ASP A 82 10.00 1.92 11.84
N VAL A 83 10.11 1.80 10.51
CA VAL A 83 9.42 2.66 9.56
C VAL A 83 9.06 1.87 8.30
N SER A 84 7.86 2.04 7.77
CA SER A 84 7.49 1.54 6.44
C SER A 84 7.19 2.69 5.49
N ILE A 85 7.64 2.57 4.25
CA ILE A 85 7.36 3.53 3.17
C ILE A 85 6.61 2.81 2.04
N ASP A 86 5.42 3.29 1.70
CA ASP A 86 4.58 2.67 0.67
C ASP A 86 3.73 3.70 -0.11
N GLY A 87 3.07 3.28 -1.19
CA GLY A 87 2.14 4.11 -1.95
C GLY A 87 0.67 3.90 -1.56
N ALA A 88 -0.22 4.70 -2.16
CA ALA A 88 -1.66 4.52 -2.09
C ALA A 88 -2.33 4.75 -3.46
N ASP A 89 -3.50 4.14 -3.66
CA ASP A 89 -4.35 4.34 -4.83
C ASP A 89 -5.29 5.54 -4.62
N GLU A 90 -5.79 5.72 -3.40
CA GLU A 90 -6.51 6.91 -2.91
C GLU A 90 -6.16 7.18 -1.44
N PHE A 91 -6.29 8.45 -1.03
CA PHE A 91 -6.26 8.83 0.38
C PHE A 91 -7.14 10.06 0.68
N THR A 92 -7.61 10.17 1.92
CA THR A 92 -8.30 11.37 2.44
C THR A 92 -7.40 12.14 3.42
N LYS A 93 -7.82 13.36 3.81
CA LYS A 93 -7.06 14.19 4.76
C LYS A 93 -6.98 13.56 6.16
N GLU A 94 -7.91 12.67 6.48
CA GLU A 94 -7.99 11.88 7.71
C GLU A 94 -7.11 10.62 7.67
N LEU A 95 -6.29 10.47 6.61
CA LEU A 95 -5.36 9.36 6.41
C LEU A 95 -6.01 7.99 6.19
N ASN A 96 -7.27 7.97 5.77
CA ASN A 96 -7.90 6.75 5.27
C ASN A 96 -7.46 6.51 3.84
N LEU A 97 -7.11 5.27 3.50
CA LEU A 97 -6.57 4.91 2.19
C LEU A 97 -7.38 3.82 1.50
N ILE A 98 -7.34 3.84 0.17
CA ILE A 98 -7.44 2.62 -0.64
C ILE A 98 -6.05 2.27 -1.18
N LYS A 99 -5.69 0.99 -1.03
CA LYS A 99 -4.47 0.35 -1.53
C LYS A 99 -4.81 -0.97 -2.23
N GLY A 100 -3.84 -1.53 -2.93
CA GLY A 100 -3.95 -2.85 -3.55
C GLY A 100 -4.15 -2.85 -5.06
N GLY A 101 -4.07 -1.70 -5.73
CA GLY A 101 -4.04 -1.62 -7.19
C GLY A 101 -2.94 -2.49 -7.81
N GLY A 102 -1.78 -2.58 -7.15
CA GLY A 102 -0.67 -3.47 -7.53
C GLY A 102 -0.77 -4.92 -7.03
N GLY A 103 -1.80 -5.26 -6.26
CA GLY A 103 -2.09 -6.64 -5.85
C GLY A 103 -1.33 -7.18 -4.63
N ALA A 104 -0.61 -6.33 -3.89
CA ALA A 104 0.14 -6.71 -2.68
C ALA A 104 -0.56 -6.35 -1.36
N LEU A 105 -1.84 -5.97 -1.39
CA LEU A 105 -2.58 -5.34 -0.29
C LEU A 105 -2.46 -6.07 1.05
N PHE A 106 -2.49 -7.41 1.05
CA PHE A 106 -2.49 -8.17 2.29
C PHE A 106 -1.15 -8.06 3.03
N ARG A 107 -0.05 -8.23 2.29
CA ARG A 107 1.30 -8.10 2.84
C ARG A 107 1.63 -6.65 3.20
N GLU A 108 1.17 -5.67 2.40
CA GLU A 108 1.24 -4.24 2.72
C GLU A 108 0.53 -3.92 4.04
N LYS A 109 -0.65 -4.51 4.28
CA LYS A 109 -1.42 -4.30 5.52
C LYS A 109 -0.75 -4.90 6.75
N ILE A 110 -0.20 -6.11 6.62
CA ILE A 110 0.60 -6.72 7.70
C ILE A 110 1.81 -5.84 8.02
N MET A 111 2.53 -5.38 7.00
CA MET A 111 3.67 -4.48 7.16
C MET A 111 3.28 -3.20 7.91
N ALA A 112 2.23 -2.50 7.47
CA ALA A 112 1.75 -1.30 8.14
C ALA A 112 1.37 -1.58 9.61
N SER A 113 0.76 -2.73 9.89
CA SER A 113 0.38 -3.11 11.25
C SER A 113 1.58 -3.44 12.16
N LEU A 114 2.71 -3.88 11.58
CA LEU A 114 3.96 -4.14 12.31
C LEU A 114 4.83 -2.89 12.46
N SER A 115 4.51 -1.81 11.75
CA SER A 115 5.28 -0.58 11.73
C SER A 115 5.01 0.31 12.92
N LYS A 116 6.07 0.83 13.54
CA LYS A 116 5.99 1.92 14.53
C LYS A 116 5.67 3.26 13.87
N LYS A 117 6.03 3.42 12.60
CA LYS A 117 5.73 4.59 11.77
C LYS A 117 5.42 4.15 10.35
N THR A 118 4.22 4.42 9.88
CA THR A 118 3.81 4.19 8.50
C THR A 118 3.75 5.49 7.72
N ILE A 119 4.61 5.59 6.71
CA ILE A 119 4.72 6.73 5.81
C ILE A 119 4.20 6.32 4.44
N ILE A 120 3.28 7.11 3.91
CA ILE A 120 2.75 6.93 2.56
C ILE A 120 3.26 8.06 1.66
N VAL A 121 3.60 7.71 0.42
CA VAL A 121 4.10 8.63 -0.59
C VAL A 121 3.21 8.60 -1.82
N THR A 122 2.74 9.78 -2.26
CA THR A 122 1.82 9.88 -3.39
C THR A 122 2.12 11.10 -4.27
N ASP A 123 1.66 11.04 -5.51
CA ASP A 123 1.46 12.23 -6.34
C ASP A 123 0.12 12.91 -6.01
N GLY A 124 -0.10 14.10 -6.57
CA GLY A 124 -1.25 14.94 -6.29
C GLY A 124 -2.60 14.37 -6.74
N SER A 125 -2.62 13.35 -7.61
CA SER A 125 -3.86 12.74 -8.10
C SER A 125 -4.54 11.80 -7.11
N LYS A 126 -3.86 11.44 -6.02
CA LYS A 126 -4.34 10.41 -5.07
C LYS A 126 -5.19 10.96 -3.94
N LEU A 127 -5.16 12.28 -3.73
CA LEU A 127 -5.99 12.95 -2.72
C LEU A 127 -7.44 13.01 -3.20
N VAL A 128 -8.35 12.48 -2.39
CA VAL A 128 -9.79 12.53 -2.61
C VAL A 128 -10.49 13.07 -1.37
N GLU A 129 -11.66 13.70 -1.55
CA GLU A 129 -12.50 14.11 -0.42
C GLU A 129 -13.10 12.88 0.29
N LYS A 130 -13.45 11.86 -0.49
CA LYS A 130 -14.10 10.63 -0.02
C LYS A 130 -13.57 9.45 -0.82
N LEU A 131 -13.26 8.35 -0.13
CA LEU A 131 -12.79 7.13 -0.78
C LEU A 131 -13.86 6.51 -1.68
N GLY A 132 -13.42 5.77 -2.70
CA GLY A 132 -14.27 4.88 -3.48
C GLY A 132 -14.46 5.27 -4.94
N ALA A 133 -13.75 6.29 -5.46
CA ALA A 133 -13.66 6.44 -6.91
C ALA A 133 -12.77 5.32 -7.51
N PHE A 134 -11.75 4.90 -6.76
CA PHE A 134 -11.01 3.67 -6.97
C PHE A 134 -11.75 2.47 -6.35
N LYS A 135 -11.83 1.37 -7.10
CA LYS A 135 -12.48 0.13 -6.63
C LYS A 135 -11.67 -0.51 -5.52
N VAL A 136 -12.32 -0.94 -4.44
CA VAL A 136 -11.65 -1.60 -3.31
C VAL A 136 -11.17 -2.99 -3.75
N PRO A 137 -9.86 -3.27 -3.75
CA PRO A 137 -9.35 -4.61 -4.00
C PRO A 137 -9.61 -5.51 -2.79
N ILE A 138 -10.13 -6.72 -3.01
CA ILE A 138 -10.41 -7.70 -1.96
C ILE A 138 -9.73 -9.01 -2.32
N GLU A 139 -8.80 -9.45 -1.48
CA GLU A 139 -8.08 -10.70 -1.67
C GLU A 139 -8.88 -11.87 -1.10
N VAL A 140 -9.16 -12.87 -1.93
CA VAL A 140 -10.15 -13.93 -1.67
C VAL A 140 -9.55 -15.30 -1.93
N ASN A 141 -9.72 -16.20 -0.96
CA ASN A 141 -9.36 -17.60 -1.12
C ASN A 141 -10.12 -18.22 -2.30
N PRO A 142 -9.45 -18.91 -3.25
CA PRO A 142 -10.10 -19.49 -4.43
C PRO A 142 -11.28 -20.41 -4.11
N ASN A 143 -11.23 -21.15 -3.00
CA ASN A 143 -12.32 -22.07 -2.60
C ASN A 143 -13.56 -21.33 -2.09
N ALA A 144 -13.43 -20.07 -1.66
CA ALA A 144 -14.53 -19.25 -1.14
C ALA A 144 -15.14 -18.31 -2.19
N GLU A 145 -14.66 -18.35 -3.45
CA GLU A 145 -14.95 -17.36 -4.48
C GLU A 145 -16.44 -17.02 -4.60
N LYS A 146 -17.29 -18.03 -4.88
CA LYS A 146 -18.73 -17.83 -5.09
C LYS A 146 -19.42 -17.27 -3.84
N TYR A 147 -19.03 -17.75 -2.66
CA TYR A 147 -19.58 -17.30 -1.38
C TYR A 147 -19.26 -15.83 -1.14
N VAL A 148 -17.98 -15.46 -1.28
CA VAL A 148 -17.53 -14.07 -1.09
C VAL A 148 -18.20 -13.15 -2.09
N MET A 149 -18.29 -13.51 -3.37
CA MET A 149 -19.00 -12.70 -4.38
C MET A 149 -20.44 -12.39 -3.99
N ILE A 150 -21.18 -13.36 -3.42
CA ILE A 150 -22.55 -13.15 -2.94
C ILE A 150 -22.56 -12.18 -1.75
N LYS A 151 -21.63 -12.33 -0.81
CA LYS A 151 -21.52 -11.45 0.37
C LYS A 151 -21.17 -10.01 -0.01
N LEU A 152 -20.24 -9.81 -0.93
CA LEU A 152 -19.88 -8.49 -1.45
C LEU A 152 -21.08 -7.81 -2.13
N LYS A 153 -21.88 -8.55 -2.90
CA LYS A 153 -23.12 -8.02 -3.49
C LYS A 153 -24.17 -7.64 -2.44
N LYS A 154 -24.27 -8.39 -1.33
CA LYS A 154 -25.15 -8.02 -0.20
C LYS A 154 -24.70 -6.73 0.50
N LEU A 155 -23.40 -6.47 0.52
CA LEU A 155 -22.82 -5.18 0.93
C LEU A 155 -22.92 -4.11 -0.17
N LYS A 156 -23.79 -4.31 -1.18
CA LYS A 156 -24.01 -3.42 -2.33
C LYS A 156 -22.78 -3.21 -3.23
N GLY A 157 -21.73 -4.02 -3.05
CA GLY A 157 -20.55 -4.01 -3.89
C GLY A 157 -20.78 -4.68 -5.25
N LYS A 158 -20.05 -4.22 -6.27
CA LYS A 158 -20.03 -4.82 -7.61
C LYS A 158 -18.65 -5.45 -7.86
N PRO A 159 -18.42 -6.69 -7.39
CA PRO A 159 -17.11 -7.33 -7.48
C PRO A 159 -16.80 -7.79 -8.90
N VAL A 160 -15.62 -7.46 -9.39
CA VAL A 160 -15.07 -7.96 -10.66
C VAL A 160 -13.76 -8.68 -10.36
N LYS A 161 -13.64 -9.93 -10.79
CA LYS A 161 -12.38 -10.68 -10.64
C LYS A 161 -11.29 -9.98 -11.44
N ARG A 162 -10.15 -9.71 -10.81
CA ARG A 162 -9.03 -9.03 -11.45
C ARG A 162 -8.42 -9.89 -12.56
N ILE A 163 -8.32 -9.28 -13.74
CA ILE A 163 -7.65 -9.86 -14.91
C ILE A 163 -6.47 -8.95 -15.26
N GLU A 164 -5.29 -9.53 -15.43
CA GLU A 164 -4.09 -8.83 -15.88
C GLU A 164 -3.50 -9.60 -17.07
N ASN A 165 -3.17 -8.89 -18.16
CA ASN A 165 -2.64 -9.48 -19.40
C ASN A 165 -3.50 -10.65 -19.93
N GLY A 166 -4.83 -10.52 -19.83
CA GLY A 166 -5.79 -11.52 -20.31
C GLY A 166 -5.91 -12.77 -19.43
N LYS A 167 -5.28 -12.82 -18.25
CA LYS A 167 -5.34 -13.95 -17.32
C LYS A 167 -5.82 -13.51 -15.95
N ILE A 168 -6.38 -14.45 -15.19
CA ILE A 168 -6.74 -14.20 -13.78
C ILE A 168 -5.48 -13.81 -13.01
N PHE A 169 -5.53 -12.67 -12.33
CA PHE A 169 -4.46 -12.23 -11.45
C PHE A 169 -4.41 -13.13 -10.21
N ILE A 170 -3.21 -13.62 -9.89
CA ILE A 170 -2.95 -14.42 -8.69
C ILE A 170 -1.97 -13.64 -7.81
N THR A 171 -2.36 -13.37 -6.57
CA THR A 171 -1.51 -12.68 -5.59
C THR A 171 -0.29 -13.52 -5.19
N ASP A 172 0.70 -12.90 -4.55
CA ASP A 172 1.82 -13.61 -3.92
C ASP A 172 1.41 -14.63 -2.84
N ASN A 173 0.15 -14.58 -2.36
CA ASN A 173 -0.40 -15.53 -1.39
C ASN A 173 -1.29 -16.59 -2.06
N GLN A 174 -1.22 -16.73 -3.39
CA GLN A 174 -1.98 -17.70 -4.18
C GLN A 174 -3.51 -17.53 -4.16
N ASN A 175 -3.99 -16.31 -3.88
CA ASN A 175 -5.40 -15.94 -3.87
C ASN A 175 -5.82 -15.15 -5.12
N TYR A 176 -7.13 -14.99 -5.28
CA TYR A 176 -7.73 -14.08 -6.26
C TYR A 176 -7.89 -12.69 -5.67
N ILE A 177 -8.02 -11.68 -6.55
CA ILE A 177 -8.50 -10.36 -6.17
C ILE A 177 -9.85 -10.08 -6.85
N PHE A 178 -10.79 -9.55 -6.08
CA PHE A 178 -12.01 -8.92 -6.57
C PHE A 178 -11.92 -7.41 -6.41
N ASP A 179 -11.84 -6.70 -7.52
CA ASP A 179 -11.95 -5.25 -7.59
C ASP A 179 -13.42 -4.88 -7.44
N THR A 180 -13.78 -4.34 -6.28
CA THR A 180 -15.18 -4.15 -5.89
C THR A 180 -15.52 -2.68 -5.82
N ASP A 181 -16.44 -2.27 -6.69
CA ASP A 181 -17.03 -0.92 -6.66
C ASP A 181 -18.14 -0.87 -5.61
N PHE A 182 -17.95 -0.04 -4.58
CA PHE A 182 -18.93 0.27 -3.53
C PHE A 182 -19.53 1.68 -3.70
N GLY A 183 -19.17 2.41 -4.75
CA GLY A 183 -19.38 3.85 -4.86
C GLY A 183 -18.54 4.63 -3.83
N LEU A 184 -18.93 5.88 -3.57
CA LEU A 184 -18.28 6.70 -2.55
C LEU A 184 -18.59 6.19 -1.14
N ILE A 185 -17.54 5.88 -0.37
CA ILE A 185 -17.62 5.19 0.92
C ILE A 185 -17.77 6.19 2.06
N ASP A 186 -18.97 6.27 2.66
CA ASP A 186 -19.26 7.16 3.81
C ASP A 186 -18.47 6.79 5.06
N ASP A 187 -18.38 5.50 5.35
CA ASP A 187 -17.76 4.98 6.55
C ASP A 187 -16.76 3.86 6.18
N PRO A 188 -15.50 4.24 5.87
CA PRO A 188 -14.46 3.28 5.53
C PRO A 188 -14.16 2.29 6.64
N GLU A 189 -14.28 2.69 7.91
CA GLU A 189 -14.02 1.84 9.06
C GLU A 189 -15.09 0.76 9.20
N LYS A 190 -16.36 1.12 9.08
CA LYS A 190 -17.46 0.15 9.07
C LYS A 190 -17.35 -0.82 7.90
N LEU A 191 -17.08 -0.33 6.69
CA LEU A 191 -16.94 -1.21 5.53
C LEU A 191 -15.74 -2.15 5.70
N ALA A 192 -14.61 -1.65 6.22
CA ALA A 192 -13.46 -2.48 6.56
C ALA A 192 -13.82 -3.58 7.57
N TYR A 193 -14.56 -3.23 8.62
CA TYR A 193 -15.03 -4.19 9.62
C TYR A 193 -15.94 -5.26 8.99
N GLU A 194 -16.94 -4.87 8.21
CA GLU A 194 -17.87 -5.79 7.55
C GLU A 194 -17.15 -6.75 6.58
N LEU A 195 -16.13 -6.27 5.85
CA LEU A 195 -15.31 -7.10 4.98
C LEU A 195 -14.48 -8.14 5.76
N ASN A 196 -13.95 -7.78 6.92
CA ASN A 196 -13.22 -8.70 7.80
C ASN A 196 -14.10 -9.82 8.37
N GLN A 197 -15.43 -9.66 8.39
CA GLN A 197 -16.38 -10.68 8.87
C GLN A 197 -16.74 -11.72 7.79
N ILE A 198 -16.24 -11.59 6.55
CA ILE A 198 -16.58 -12.51 5.47
C ILE A 198 -15.55 -13.66 5.43
N ASP A 199 -15.97 -14.86 5.83
CA ASP A 199 -15.13 -16.07 5.71
C ASP A 199 -14.62 -16.26 4.27
N GLY A 200 -13.31 -16.44 4.14
CA GLY A 200 -12.64 -16.59 2.85
C GLY A 200 -12.12 -15.30 2.23
N VAL A 201 -12.45 -14.13 2.79
CA VAL A 201 -11.67 -12.90 2.56
C VAL A 201 -10.38 -13.01 3.38
N LEU A 202 -9.23 -12.92 2.71
CA LEU A 202 -7.94 -12.87 3.40
C LEU A 202 -7.58 -11.44 3.80
N GLY A 203 -7.88 -10.46 2.95
CA GLY A 203 -7.64 -9.05 3.21
C GLY A 203 -8.37 -8.15 2.22
N HIS A 204 -8.42 -6.87 2.52
CA HIS A 204 -9.07 -5.85 1.68
C HIS A 204 -8.24 -4.58 1.62
N GLY A 205 -8.43 -3.78 0.58
CA GLY A 205 -7.62 -2.61 0.26
C GLY A 205 -7.94 -1.35 1.07
N ILE A 206 -8.87 -1.39 2.02
CA ILE A 206 -9.20 -0.24 2.88
C ILE A 206 -8.24 -0.22 4.06
N PHE A 207 -7.46 0.84 4.22
CA PHE A 207 -6.51 1.02 5.32
C PHE A 207 -6.97 2.22 6.15
N VAL A 208 -7.47 1.92 7.35
CA VAL A 208 -7.94 2.91 8.33
C VAL A 208 -7.08 2.79 9.58
N ASN A 209 -6.74 3.91 10.22
CA ASN A 209 -5.91 3.96 11.44
C ASN A 209 -4.50 3.34 11.36
N LEU A 210 -4.01 3.02 10.16
CA LEU A 210 -2.71 2.37 9.90
C LEU A 210 -1.64 3.31 9.31
N THR A 211 -1.91 4.61 9.20
CA THR A 211 -0.99 5.58 8.58
C THR A 211 -0.72 6.73 9.51
N ASP A 212 0.55 7.09 9.66
CA ASP A 212 0.99 8.18 10.52
C ASP A 212 1.27 9.45 9.74
N ILE A 213 1.85 9.31 8.54
CA ILE A 213 2.24 10.44 7.70
C ILE A 213 1.96 10.13 6.23
N ILE A 214 1.40 11.09 5.50
CA ILE A 214 1.32 11.05 4.03
C ILE A 214 2.12 12.24 3.49
N PHE A 215 3.10 11.97 2.63
CA PHE A 215 3.76 12.97 1.80
C PHE A 215 3.16 12.95 0.40
N MET A 216 2.49 14.04 0.03
CA MET A 216 1.94 14.25 -1.30
C MET A 216 2.74 15.34 -2.01
N ALA A 217 3.27 15.04 -3.19
CA ALA A 217 3.89 16.04 -4.05
C ALA A 217 2.94 16.46 -5.18
N LYS A 218 2.91 17.77 -5.49
CA LYS A 218 2.19 18.33 -6.63
C LYS A 218 2.99 19.50 -7.20
N GLY A 219 3.50 19.36 -8.42
CA GLY A 219 4.55 20.23 -8.94
C GLY A 219 5.76 20.27 -7.99
N ASP A 220 6.19 21.47 -7.64
CA ASP A 220 7.33 21.68 -6.73
C ASP A 220 6.97 21.66 -5.24
N TYR A 221 5.68 21.49 -4.91
CA TYR A 221 5.19 21.57 -3.54
C TYR A 221 5.00 20.19 -2.92
N ILE A 222 5.48 20.02 -1.69
CA ILE A 222 5.18 18.87 -0.84
C ILE A 222 4.19 19.32 0.23
N THR A 223 3.06 18.63 0.30
CA THR A 223 2.12 18.73 1.43
C THR A 223 2.25 17.48 2.28
N SER A 224 2.29 17.65 3.60
CA SER A 224 2.31 16.53 4.54
C SER A 224 1.06 16.52 5.39
N TYR A 225 0.46 15.35 5.53
CA TYR A 225 -0.69 15.09 6.41
C TYR A 225 -0.22 14.16 7.52
N HIS A 226 -0.55 14.50 8.77
CA HIS A 226 -0.07 13.79 9.95
C HIS A 226 -1.24 13.27 10.76
N LYS A 227 -1.07 12.08 11.35
CA LYS A 227 -2.07 11.52 12.26
C LYS A 227 -2.14 12.42 13.48
N ASN A 228 -3.34 12.90 13.79
CA ASN A 228 -3.56 13.68 15.00
C ASN A 228 -3.22 12.79 16.20
N ILE A 229 -2.17 13.13 16.92
CA ILE A 229 -1.88 12.54 18.23
C ILE A 229 -2.81 13.27 19.18
N GLY A 230 -3.96 12.67 19.45
CA GLY A 230 -4.85 13.10 20.53
C GLY A 230 -4.20 12.89 21.89
#